data_AF-A0A7K2ZBX3-F1
#
_entry.id   AF-A0A7K2ZBX3-F1
#
_cell.length_a   1.000
_cell.length_b   1.000
_cell.length_c   1.000
_cell.angle_alpha   90.00
_cell.angle_beta   90.00
_cell.angle_gamma   90.00
#
_symmetry.space_group_name_H-M   'P 1'
#
loop_
_entity.id
_entity.type
_entity.pdbx_description
1 polymer ?
#
loop_
_entity_poly.entity_id
_entity_poly.type
_entity_poly.pdbx_seq_one_letter_code
_entity_poly.pdbx_strand_id
1 'polypeptide(L)'
;MTTRTPVQHGERRCYLRGCRLPECLDANYRYMSRLRLDYQRGTARRTDAKPVRAHINQLLDAGWTQAQIERATGVGHRTLSPLRMDNCANVHTTTARRLLALPIGPPPAGETDTDATGTIRRLQALAAIGHSYAAIARHVGIHKDALGVIARGDRTQVRVETAKIVTAVYRHMSRAAGSSARSRFNAARLGWHGPLAWDDTTIDDPSAKPEADEPQTLNRDQLAAIRRADVEHLDGFGVSVEEIARRLGMAESTVKGIVKELRAGERRDRSKAAA
;
A
#
# COMPACT_ATOMS: atom_id res chain seq x y z
N MET A 1 7.98 20.96 -4.06
CA MET A 1 8.17 22.38 -3.69
C MET A 1 8.99 22.45 -2.41
N THR A 2 10.30 22.72 -2.49
CA THR A 2 11.11 22.98 -1.28
C THR A 2 10.84 24.40 -0.81
N THR A 3 10.02 24.55 0.23
CA THR A 3 9.77 25.82 0.92
C THR A 3 11.06 26.27 1.59
N ARG A 4 11.84 27.13 0.92
CA ARG A 4 13.01 27.76 1.54
C ARG A 4 12.47 28.76 2.57
N THR A 5 12.66 28.49 3.85
CA THR A 5 12.23 29.39 4.93
C THR A 5 12.73 30.81 4.63
N PRO A 6 11.86 31.83 4.67
CA PRO A 6 12.27 33.21 4.47
C PRO A 6 13.35 33.58 5.49
N VAL A 7 14.26 34.43 5.07
CA VAL A 7 15.34 34.90 5.95
C VAL A 7 14.74 35.84 6.98
N GLN A 8 15.05 35.63 8.25
CA GLN A 8 14.53 36.43 9.36
C GLN A 8 15.63 37.35 9.90
N HIS A 9 15.23 38.52 10.39
CA HIS A 9 16.14 39.38 11.15
C HIS A 9 16.63 38.66 12.42
N GLY A 10 17.85 38.96 12.85
CA GLY A 10 18.53 38.24 13.93
C GLY A 10 19.29 36.98 13.48
N GLU A 11 19.30 36.66 12.20
CA GLU A 11 20.08 35.54 11.65
C GLU A 11 21.28 36.03 10.82
N ARG A 12 22.41 35.30 10.87
CA ARG A 12 23.59 35.62 10.04
C ARG A 12 23.28 35.63 8.55
N ARG A 13 22.36 34.77 8.09
CA ARG A 13 21.96 34.73 6.66
C ARG A 13 21.26 36.02 6.21
N CYS A 14 20.65 36.78 7.13
CA CYS A 14 20.11 38.11 6.86
C CYS A 14 21.23 39.14 6.71
N TYR A 15 22.21 39.13 7.61
CA TYR A 15 23.41 39.96 7.51
C TYR A 15 24.17 39.75 6.18
N LEU A 16 24.35 38.49 5.78
CA LEU A 16 25.04 38.15 4.53
C LEU A 16 24.30 38.62 3.27
N ARG A 17 23.00 38.88 3.35
CA ARG A 17 22.21 39.48 2.26
C ARG A 17 22.26 41.01 2.23
N GLY A 18 23.01 41.64 3.15
CA GLY A 18 23.19 43.09 3.20
C GLY A 18 22.51 43.78 4.38
N CYS A 19 21.72 43.08 5.20
CA CYS A 19 21.10 43.70 6.37
C CYS A 19 22.15 44.18 7.39
N ARG A 20 21.89 45.32 8.04
CA ARG A 20 22.77 45.96 9.04
C ARG A 20 22.07 46.29 10.35
N LEU A 21 20.86 45.77 10.58
CA LEU A 21 20.19 45.92 11.87
C LEU A 21 21.02 45.28 13.02
N PRO A 22 20.94 45.81 14.26
CA PRO A 22 21.76 45.35 15.38
C PRO A 22 21.71 43.84 15.60
N GLU A 23 20.53 43.23 15.58
CA GLU A 23 20.35 41.79 15.78
C GLU A 23 21.02 40.93 14.69
N CYS A 24 21.08 41.43 13.45
CA CYS A 24 21.77 40.77 12.35
C CYS A 24 23.31 40.90 12.48
N LEU A 25 23.79 42.07 12.92
CA LEU A 25 25.20 42.31 13.23
C LEU A 25 25.66 41.40 14.37
N ASP A 26 24.88 41.32 15.44
CA ASP A 26 25.12 40.44 16.58
C ASP A 26 25.18 38.98 16.16
N ALA A 27 24.26 38.53 15.30
CA ALA A 27 24.27 37.17 14.78
C ALA A 27 25.55 36.85 14.00
N ASN A 28 26.05 37.80 13.20
CA ASN A 28 27.34 37.64 12.52
C ASN A 28 28.51 37.69 13.51
N TYR A 29 28.51 38.60 14.48
CA TYR A 29 29.53 38.70 15.50
C TYR A 29 29.65 37.40 16.31
N ARG A 30 28.53 36.85 16.80
CA ARG A 30 28.48 35.56 17.52
C ARG A 30 29.09 34.43 16.69
N TYR A 31 28.79 34.38 15.39
CA TYR A 31 29.38 33.39 14.48
C TYR A 31 30.90 33.58 14.33
N MET A 32 31.35 34.83 14.11
CA MET A 32 32.77 35.15 13.94
C MET A 32 33.58 34.89 15.21
N SER A 33 33.02 35.19 16.39
CA SER A 33 33.63 34.89 17.67
C SER A 33 33.79 33.37 17.89
N ARG A 34 32.76 32.56 17.57
CA ARG A 34 32.88 31.10 17.58
C ARG A 34 33.92 30.59 16.58
N LEU A 35 33.99 31.19 15.39
CA LEU A 35 34.96 30.82 14.36
C LEU A 35 36.40 31.09 14.83
N ARG A 36 36.65 32.24 15.46
CA ARG A 36 37.96 32.56 16.06
C ARG A 36 38.32 31.58 17.17
N LEU A 37 37.37 31.23 18.03
CA LEU A 37 37.58 30.25 19.10
C LEU A 37 37.95 28.86 18.54
N ASP A 38 37.25 28.40 17.50
CA ASP A 38 37.55 27.12 16.86
C ASP A 38 38.96 27.12 16.25
N TYR A 39 39.37 28.22 15.60
CA TYR A 39 40.74 28.37 15.10
C TYR A 39 41.78 28.34 16.22
N GLN A 40 41.56 29.08 17.32
CA GLN A 40 42.47 29.08 18.48
C GLN A 40 42.59 27.70 19.13
N ARG A 41 41.51 26.91 19.11
CA ARG A 41 41.49 25.53 19.62
C ARG A 41 42.03 24.50 18.63
N GLY A 42 42.40 24.90 17.42
CA GLY A 42 42.80 23.97 16.36
C GLY A 42 41.65 23.09 15.82
N THR A 43 40.40 23.42 16.13
CA THR A 43 39.23 22.65 15.69
C THR A 43 38.94 22.92 14.23
N ALA A 44 39.26 21.97 13.36
CA ALA A 44 38.88 22.05 11.95
C ALA A 44 37.35 21.93 11.78
N ARG A 45 36.72 22.88 11.09
CA ARG A 45 35.29 22.81 10.73
C ARG A 45 35.01 21.96 9.49
N ARG A 46 36.05 21.69 8.69
CA ARG A 46 35.99 20.85 7.51
C ARG A 46 37.01 19.72 7.63
N THR A 47 36.67 18.57 7.08
CA THR A 47 37.53 17.38 7.03
C THR A 47 37.45 16.75 5.64
N ASP A 48 38.40 15.87 5.33
CA ASP A 48 38.47 15.16 4.07
C ASP A 48 37.17 14.37 3.83
N ALA A 49 36.64 14.48 2.61
CA ALA A 49 35.46 13.75 2.19
C ALA A 49 35.73 12.27 1.85
N LYS A 50 36.99 11.88 1.61
CA LYS A 50 37.34 10.50 1.21
C LYS A 50 36.83 9.42 2.17
N PRO A 51 37.05 9.51 3.51
CA PRO A 51 36.56 8.48 4.42
C PRO A 51 35.02 8.41 4.45
N VAL A 52 34.37 9.57 4.34
CA VAL A 52 32.92 9.66 4.31
C VAL A 52 32.35 9.02 3.04
N ARG A 53 33.00 9.21 1.90
CA ARG A 53 32.59 8.58 0.64
C ARG A 53 32.76 7.07 0.66
N ALA A 54 33.90 6.59 1.15
CA ALA A 54 34.15 5.16 1.31
C ALA A 54 33.04 4.53 2.18
N HIS A 55 32.68 5.18 3.29
CA HIS A 55 31.60 4.73 4.17
C HIS A 55 30.22 4.74 3.49
N ILE A 56 29.90 5.80 2.74
CA ILE A 56 28.64 5.85 1.97
C ILE A 56 28.57 4.68 0.99
N ASN A 57 29.65 4.40 0.26
CA ASN A 57 29.67 3.29 -0.69
C ASN A 57 29.49 1.94 0.03
N GLN A 58 30.14 1.72 1.17
CA GLN A 58 29.95 0.51 1.99
C GLN A 58 28.50 0.35 2.48
N LEU A 59 27.81 1.44 2.83
CA LEU A 59 26.38 1.39 3.17
C LEU A 59 25.53 1.00 1.96
N LEU A 60 25.82 1.55 0.78
CA LEU A 60 25.11 1.20 -0.46
C LEU A 60 25.32 -0.27 -0.81
N ASP A 61 26.55 -0.77 -0.69
CA ASP A 61 26.89 -2.19 -0.90
C ASP A 61 26.18 -3.10 0.10
N ALA A 62 25.96 -2.62 1.34
CA ALA A 62 25.15 -3.29 2.36
C ALA A 62 23.63 -3.16 2.14
N GLY A 63 23.19 -2.58 1.02
CA GLY A 63 21.79 -2.48 0.63
C GLY A 63 21.06 -1.23 1.12
N TRP A 64 21.75 -0.23 1.67
CA TRP A 64 21.13 1.04 2.01
C TRP A 64 20.77 1.84 0.75
N THR A 65 19.65 2.53 0.79
CA THR A 65 19.30 3.53 -0.22
C THR A 65 19.78 4.92 0.21
N GLN A 66 20.03 5.81 -0.75
CA GLN A 66 20.37 7.20 -0.46
C GLN A 66 19.32 7.89 0.42
N ALA A 67 18.03 7.62 0.20
CA ALA A 67 16.94 8.19 0.99
C ALA A 67 16.98 7.73 2.46
N GLN A 68 17.36 6.48 2.72
CA GLN A 68 17.55 5.98 4.08
C GLN A 68 18.73 6.65 4.77
N ILE A 69 19.84 6.84 4.07
CA ILE A 69 21.01 7.58 4.60
C ILE A 69 20.62 9.03 4.92
N GLU A 70 19.86 9.70 4.04
CA GLU A 70 19.38 11.08 4.25
C GLU A 70 18.54 11.19 5.53
N ARG A 71 17.57 10.29 5.72
CA ARG A 71 16.70 10.28 6.91
C ARG A 71 17.45 9.90 8.19
N ALA A 72 18.30 8.88 8.14
CA ALA A 72 19.05 8.42 9.31
C ALA A 72 20.05 9.47 9.82
N THR A 73 20.61 10.29 8.93
CA THR A 73 21.61 11.30 9.29
C THR A 73 21.08 12.73 9.36
N GLY A 74 19.89 12.98 8.80
CA GLY A 74 19.36 14.32 8.58
C GLY A 74 20.20 15.16 7.62
N VAL A 75 21.07 14.53 6.81
CA VAL A 75 21.87 15.19 5.78
C VAL A 75 21.09 15.13 4.48
N GLY A 76 20.71 16.28 3.93
CA GLY A 76 19.85 16.31 2.74
C GLY A 76 20.56 15.92 1.43
N HIS A 77 19.76 15.52 0.44
CA HIS A 77 20.18 15.13 -0.91
C HIS A 77 21.27 16.01 -1.55
N ARG A 78 21.12 17.33 -1.44
CA ARG A 78 22.06 18.31 -2.02
C ARG A 78 23.47 18.24 -1.43
N THR A 79 23.63 17.70 -0.23
CA THR A 79 24.92 17.48 0.41
C THR A 79 25.45 16.08 0.13
N LEU A 80 24.58 15.07 0.08
CA LEU A 80 24.96 13.68 -0.15
C LEU A 80 25.36 13.38 -1.60
N SER A 81 24.64 13.93 -2.58
CA SER A 81 24.90 13.66 -4.00
C SER A 81 26.33 14.04 -4.43
N PRO A 82 26.86 15.24 -4.10
CA PRO A 82 28.25 15.59 -4.43
C PRO A 82 29.30 14.74 -3.70
N LEU A 83 29.01 14.25 -2.48
CA LEU A 83 29.94 13.39 -1.74
C LEU A 83 30.09 12.03 -2.41
N ARG A 84 28.99 11.47 -2.94
CA ARG A 84 28.99 10.23 -3.70
C ARG A 84 29.72 10.36 -5.04
N MET A 85 29.44 11.42 -5.80
CA MET A 85 29.96 11.62 -7.16
C MET A 85 31.41 12.15 -7.22
N ASP A 86 32.16 12.11 -6.12
CA ASP A 86 33.51 12.70 -6.02
C ASP A 86 33.61 14.19 -6.38
N ASN A 87 32.51 14.93 -6.24
CA ASN A 87 32.46 16.36 -6.58
C ASN A 87 32.74 17.26 -5.37
N CYS A 88 33.28 16.70 -4.30
CA CYS A 88 33.55 17.43 -3.06
C CYS A 88 34.81 16.87 -2.37
N ALA A 89 35.84 17.72 -2.24
CA ALA A 89 37.08 17.36 -1.55
C ALA A 89 36.95 17.41 -0.01
N ASN A 90 36.10 18.29 0.52
CA ASN A 90 35.98 18.54 1.95
C ASN A 90 34.54 18.66 2.40
N VAL A 91 34.18 18.08 3.53
CA VAL A 91 32.84 18.11 4.13
C VAL A 91 32.89 18.75 5.52
N HIS A 92 31.77 19.31 5.99
CA HIS A 92 31.70 19.82 7.36
C HIS A 92 31.88 18.68 8.38
N THR A 93 32.66 18.89 9.43
CA THR A 93 32.96 17.84 10.43
C THR A 93 31.71 17.26 11.10
N THR A 94 30.72 18.10 11.40
CA THR A 94 29.42 17.62 11.90
C THR A 94 28.71 16.68 10.94
N THR A 95 28.78 16.95 9.63
CA THR A 95 28.17 16.10 8.59
C THR A 95 28.95 14.80 8.44
N ALA A 96 30.28 14.85 8.41
CA ALA A 96 31.14 13.67 8.39
C ALA A 96 30.84 12.76 9.59
N ARG A 97 30.79 13.31 10.80
CA ARG A 97 30.49 12.57 12.02
C ARG A 97 29.13 11.87 11.97
N ARG A 98 28.09 12.53 11.43
CA ARG A 98 26.75 11.93 11.29
C ARG A 98 26.73 10.76 10.30
N LEU A 99 27.45 10.89 9.19
CA LEU A 99 27.53 9.86 8.16
C LEU A 99 28.36 8.65 8.62
N LEU A 100 29.53 8.90 9.21
CA LEU A 100 30.41 7.86 9.74
C LEU A 100 29.84 7.14 10.97
N ALA A 101 28.85 7.72 11.66
CA ALA A 101 28.19 7.08 12.79
C ALA A 101 27.18 6.00 12.38
N LEU A 102 26.81 5.90 11.11
CA LEU A 102 25.92 4.83 10.66
C LEU A 102 26.65 3.48 10.67
N PRO A 103 26.07 2.43 11.27
CA PRO A 103 26.69 1.11 11.26
C PRO A 103 26.66 0.51 9.85
N ILE A 104 27.76 -0.13 9.45
CA ILE A 104 27.81 -0.92 8.22
C ILE A 104 27.13 -2.25 8.52
N GLY A 105 25.98 -2.48 7.89
CA GLY A 105 25.12 -3.64 8.11
C GLY A 105 23.82 -3.50 7.32
N PRO A 106 22.91 -4.49 7.37
CA PRO A 106 21.64 -4.40 6.67
C PRO A 106 20.87 -3.16 7.15
N PRO A 107 20.19 -2.43 6.25
CA PRO A 107 19.38 -1.29 6.65
C PRO A 107 18.31 -1.75 7.66
N PRO A 108 17.88 -0.87 8.60
CA PRO A 108 16.80 -1.20 9.52
C PRO A 108 15.58 -1.70 8.75
N ALA A 109 14.88 -2.71 9.28
CA ALA A 109 13.74 -3.34 8.64
C ALA A 109 12.57 -2.35 8.49
N GLY A 110 12.61 -1.61 7.40
CA GLY A 110 11.67 -0.56 7.05
C GLY A 110 12.20 0.17 5.81
N GLU A 111 11.32 0.35 4.83
CA GLU A 111 11.48 1.31 3.74
C GLU A 111 12.34 0.87 2.53
N THR A 112 12.47 -0.42 2.26
CA THR A 112 12.62 -0.84 0.86
C THR A 112 11.27 -0.72 0.17
N ASP A 113 11.30 -0.31 -1.10
CA ASP A 113 10.17 -0.57 -1.99
C ASP A 113 10.21 -2.07 -2.34
N THR A 114 9.03 -2.67 -2.38
CA THR A 114 8.80 -4.07 -2.77
C THR A 114 7.88 -4.09 -3.98
N ASP A 115 7.88 -5.23 -4.66
CA ASP A 115 6.97 -5.46 -5.77
C ASP A 115 5.51 -5.18 -5.38
N ALA A 116 4.85 -4.38 -6.23
CA ALA A 116 3.50 -3.91 -5.97
C ALA A 116 2.41 -4.97 -6.23
N THR A 117 2.71 -6.07 -6.93
CA THR A 117 1.74 -7.06 -7.43
C THR A 117 0.77 -7.50 -6.35
N GLY A 118 1.31 -7.94 -5.21
CA GLY A 118 0.51 -8.36 -4.07
C GLY A 118 -0.42 -7.28 -3.53
N THR A 119 0.05 -6.04 -3.49
CA THR A 119 -0.73 -4.88 -3.01
C THR A 119 -1.82 -4.52 -4.01
N ILE A 120 -1.49 -4.54 -5.31
CA ILE A 120 -2.42 -4.29 -6.41
C ILE A 120 -3.57 -5.29 -6.35
N ARG A 121 -3.28 -6.59 -6.34
CA ARG A 121 -4.29 -7.66 -6.33
C ARG A 121 -5.21 -7.59 -5.12
N ARG A 122 -4.66 -7.34 -3.92
CA ARG A 122 -5.48 -7.18 -2.70
C ARG A 122 -6.42 -5.98 -2.76
N LEU A 123 -5.97 -4.83 -3.29
CA LEU A 123 -6.83 -3.65 -3.46
C LEU A 123 -7.93 -3.90 -4.50
N GLN A 124 -7.60 -4.54 -5.62
CA GLN A 124 -8.54 -4.93 -6.67
C GLN A 124 -9.59 -5.92 -6.13
N ALA A 125 -9.16 -6.92 -5.37
CA ALA A 125 -10.04 -7.92 -4.76
C ALA A 125 -11.03 -7.31 -3.76
N LEU A 126 -10.58 -6.37 -2.91
CA LEU A 126 -11.49 -5.62 -2.04
C LEU A 126 -12.51 -4.78 -2.83
N ALA A 127 -12.09 -4.18 -3.95
CA ALA A 127 -12.99 -3.44 -4.82
C ALA A 127 -14.03 -4.37 -5.49
N ALA A 128 -13.62 -5.58 -5.89
CA ALA A 128 -14.49 -6.60 -6.50
C ALA A 128 -15.61 -7.06 -5.57
N ILE A 129 -15.35 -7.14 -4.25
CA ILE A 129 -16.41 -7.44 -3.25
C ILE A 129 -17.14 -6.20 -2.74
N GLY A 130 -16.87 -5.01 -3.29
CA GLY A 130 -17.66 -3.80 -3.06
C GLY A 130 -17.12 -2.82 -2.02
N HIS A 131 -15.86 -2.95 -1.60
CA HIS A 131 -15.22 -1.91 -0.79
C HIS A 131 -14.79 -0.73 -1.67
N SER A 132 -15.05 0.50 -1.25
CA SER A 132 -14.57 1.69 -1.96
C SER A 132 -13.16 2.05 -1.52
N TYR A 133 -12.34 2.66 -2.40
CA TYR A 133 -11.02 3.16 -2.00
C TYR A 133 -11.10 4.19 -0.87
N ALA A 134 -12.20 4.94 -0.76
CA ALA A 134 -12.45 5.82 0.36
C ALA A 134 -12.65 5.03 1.68
N ALA A 135 -13.36 3.90 1.64
CA ALA A 135 -13.52 3.04 2.80
C ALA A 135 -12.19 2.39 3.21
N ILE A 136 -11.43 1.86 2.24
CA ILE A 136 -10.12 1.24 2.48
C ILE A 136 -9.11 2.28 3.01
N ALA A 137 -9.10 3.49 2.44
CA ALA A 137 -8.23 4.60 2.86
C ALA A 137 -8.34 4.93 4.35
N ARG A 138 -9.55 4.85 4.93
CA ARG A 138 -9.76 5.10 6.37
C ARG A 138 -9.01 4.11 7.27
N HIS A 139 -8.76 2.90 6.81
CA HIS A 139 -8.02 1.88 7.57
C HIS A 139 -6.52 1.92 7.28
N VAL A 140 -6.13 2.30 6.05
CA VAL A 140 -4.72 2.30 5.62
C VAL A 140 -3.97 3.58 6.00
N GLY A 141 -4.68 4.70 6.20
CA GLY A 141 -4.05 6.00 6.45
C GLY A 141 -3.42 6.65 5.22
N ILE A 142 -3.77 6.15 4.02
CA ILE A 142 -3.33 6.67 2.72
C ILE A 142 -4.52 7.27 1.98
N HIS A 143 -4.31 8.37 1.26
CA HIS A 143 -5.37 9.03 0.49
C HIS A 143 -5.98 8.10 -0.58
N LYS A 144 -7.30 8.15 -0.75
CA LYS A 144 -8.05 7.29 -1.69
C LYS A 144 -7.52 7.32 -3.11
N ASP A 145 -7.04 8.47 -3.57
CA ASP A 145 -6.53 8.63 -4.95
C ASP A 145 -5.19 7.93 -5.13
N ALA A 146 -4.34 7.91 -4.09
CA ALA A 146 -3.09 7.16 -4.11
C ALA A 146 -3.35 5.64 -4.13
N LEU A 147 -4.34 5.15 -3.39
CA LEU A 147 -4.77 3.75 -3.48
C LEU A 147 -5.30 3.40 -4.88
N GLY A 148 -6.07 4.30 -5.49
CA GLY A 148 -6.57 4.11 -6.86
C GLY A 148 -5.46 4.10 -7.92
N VAL A 149 -4.38 4.84 -7.74
CA VAL A 149 -3.18 4.79 -8.59
C VAL A 149 -2.47 3.45 -8.44
N ILE A 150 -2.29 2.97 -7.20
CA ILE A 150 -1.66 1.66 -6.95
C ILE A 150 -2.50 0.56 -7.58
N ALA A 151 -3.81 0.50 -7.30
CA ALA A 151 -4.68 -0.58 -7.77
C ALA A 151 -4.81 -0.66 -9.30
N ARG A 152 -4.57 0.43 -10.04
CA ARG A 152 -4.53 0.42 -11.51
C ARG A 152 -3.23 -0.15 -12.09
N GLY A 153 -2.22 -0.40 -11.26
CA GLY A 153 -0.91 -0.88 -11.70
C GLY A 153 0.01 0.22 -12.22
N ASP A 154 -0.34 1.51 -12.02
CA ASP A 154 0.50 2.65 -12.43
C ASP A 154 1.86 2.69 -11.67
N ARG A 155 2.01 1.89 -10.62
CA ARG A 155 3.25 1.73 -9.84
C ARG A 155 3.65 0.26 -9.80
N THR A 156 4.88 -0.02 -10.22
CA THR A 156 5.50 -1.35 -10.13
C THR A 156 6.07 -1.64 -8.74
N GLN A 157 6.21 -0.62 -7.90
CA GLN A 157 6.86 -0.69 -6.61
C GLN A 157 6.06 0.09 -5.55
N VAL A 158 5.95 -0.46 -4.34
CA VAL A 158 5.33 0.17 -3.17
C VAL A 158 6.19 -0.01 -1.94
N ARG A 159 6.10 0.90 -0.98
CA ARG A 159 6.81 0.74 0.30
C ARG A 159 6.37 -0.55 1.00
N VAL A 160 7.33 -1.29 1.54
CA VAL A 160 7.06 -2.50 2.34
C VAL A 160 6.04 -2.24 3.46
N GLU A 161 6.09 -1.07 4.11
CA GLU A 161 5.13 -0.69 5.15
C GLU A 161 3.71 -0.58 4.59
N THR A 162 3.55 0.06 3.43
CA THR A 162 2.26 0.15 2.74
C THR A 162 1.74 -1.25 2.37
N ALA A 163 2.59 -2.11 1.83
CA ALA A 163 2.23 -3.50 1.51
C ALA A 163 1.76 -4.27 2.76
N LYS A 164 2.45 -4.11 3.89
CA LYS A 164 2.06 -4.72 5.19
C LYS A 164 0.71 -4.23 5.69
N ILE A 165 0.48 -2.90 5.69
CA ILE A 165 -0.79 -2.32 6.13
C ILE A 165 -1.94 -2.79 5.23
N VAL A 166 -1.76 -2.75 3.91
CA VAL A 166 -2.77 -3.24 2.96
C VAL A 166 -3.05 -4.72 3.17
N THR A 167 -2.03 -5.55 3.43
CA THR A 167 -2.21 -6.98 3.74
C THR A 167 -3.05 -7.19 4.99
N ALA A 168 -2.80 -6.43 6.06
CA ALA A 168 -3.59 -6.50 7.29
C ALA A 168 -5.05 -6.08 7.06
N VAL A 169 -5.26 -4.98 6.34
CA VAL A 169 -6.60 -4.48 5.99
C VAL A 169 -7.34 -5.46 5.09
N TYR A 170 -6.65 -6.05 4.10
CA TYR A 170 -7.19 -7.09 3.23
C TYR A 170 -7.71 -8.29 4.03
N ARG A 171 -6.88 -8.86 4.91
CA ARG A 171 -7.28 -10.01 5.75
C ARG A 171 -8.54 -9.72 6.56
N HIS A 172 -8.71 -8.49 7.05
CA HIS A 172 -9.89 -8.12 7.81
C HIS A 172 -11.11 -7.91 6.91
N MET A 173 -10.99 -7.11 5.87
CA MET A 173 -12.11 -6.66 5.04
C MET A 173 -12.55 -7.67 3.98
N SER A 174 -11.71 -8.65 3.61
CA SER A 174 -12.06 -9.69 2.64
C SER A 174 -13.18 -10.63 3.12
N ARG A 175 -13.41 -10.70 4.44
CA ARG A 175 -14.42 -11.57 5.07
C ARG A 175 -15.86 -11.13 4.87
N ALA A 176 -16.09 -9.89 4.44
CA ALA A 176 -17.43 -9.35 4.25
C ALA A 176 -17.49 -8.44 3.02
N ALA A 177 -18.58 -8.52 2.26
CA ALA A 177 -18.83 -7.65 1.14
C ALA A 177 -19.00 -6.18 1.59
N GLY A 178 -18.44 -5.27 0.81
CA GLY A 178 -18.63 -3.84 1.01
C GLY A 178 -19.94 -3.34 0.40
N SER A 179 -20.41 -2.17 0.85
CA SER A 179 -21.70 -1.60 0.43
C SER A 179 -21.68 -0.93 -0.95
N SER A 180 -20.50 -0.72 -1.57
CA SER A 180 -20.41 0.04 -2.82
C SER A 180 -20.67 -0.83 -4.05
N ALA A 181 -21.90 -0.73 -4.59
CA ALA A 181 -22.23 -1.31 -5.88
C ALA A 181 -21.34 -0.76 -7.02
N ARG A 182 -21.01 0.54 -6.97
CA ARG A 182 -20.12 1.19 -7.95
C ARG A 182 -18.72 0.57 -7.99
N SER A 183 -18.16 0.19 -6.84
CA SER A 183 -16.87 -0.52 -6.80
C SER A 183 -16.97 -1.87 -7.48
N ARG A 184 -18.03 -2.65 -7.19
CA ARG A 184 -18.25 -3.97 -7.80
C ARG A 184 -18.37 -3.88 -9.32
N PHE A 185 -19.22 -2.97 -9.82
CA PHE A 185 -19.41 -2.79 -11.26
C PHE A 185 -18.12 -2.35 -11.97
N ASN A 186 -17.35 -1.43 -11.37
CA ASN A 186 -16.07 -1.02 -11.95
C ASN A 186 -15.04 -2.13 -11.96
N ALA A 187 -14.92 -2.90 -10.87
CA ALA A 187 -14.02 -4.03 -10.78
C ALA A 187 -14.36 -5.10 -11.83
N ALA A 188 -15.65 -5.44 -11.98
CA ALA A 188 -16.11 -6.37 -13.02
C ALA A 188 -15.78 -5.88 -14.43
N ARG A 189 -16.01 -4.59 -14.72
CA ARG A 189 -15.69 -3.99 -16.02
C ARG A 189 -14.19 -4.00 -16.33
N LEU A 190 -13.34 -3.95 -15.30
CA LEU A 190 -11.89 -3.98 -15.42
C LEU A 190 -11.31 -5.41 -15.34
N GLY A 191 -12.16 -6.43 -15.24
CA GLY A 191 -11.73 -7.83 -15.13
C GLY A 191 -11.02 -8.14 -13.82
N TRP A 192 -11.32 -7.42 -12.74
CA TRP A 192 -10.70 -7.65 -11.44
C TRP A 192 -11.40 -8.76 -10.67
N HIS A 193 -10.61 -9.67 -10.12
CA HIS A 193 -11.10 -10.85 -9.40
C HIS A 193 -11.17 -10.60 -7.89
N GLY A 194 -12.16 -11.21 -7.24
CA GLY A 194 -12.36 -11.13 -5.79
C GLY A 194 -11.39 -11.99 -4.97
N PRO A 195 -11.45 -11.91 -3.63
CA PRO A 195 -10.54 -12.63 -2.73
C PRO A 195 -10.50 -14.14 -2.94
N LEU A 196 -11.65 -14.76 -3.24
CA LEU A 196 -11.74 -16.22 -3.43
C LEU A 196 -11.02 -16.74 -4.67
N ALA A 197 -10.72 -15.87 -5.63
CA ALA A 197 -9.98 -16.24 -6.83
C ALA A 197 -8.47 -16.24 -6.60
N TRP A 198 -7.99 -15.83 -5.42
CA TRP A 198 -6.56 -15.75 -5.12
C TRP A 198 -6.24 -16.61 -3.91
N ASP A 199 -5.28 -17.51 -4.06
CA ASP A 199 -4.70 -18.20 -2.92
C ASP A 199 -3.79 -17.24 -2.12
N ASP A 200 -3.97 -17.25 -0.80
CA ASP A 200 -3.26 -16.39 0.15
C ASP A 200 -1.74 -16.59 0.11
N THR A 201 -1.25 -17.74 -0.36
CA THR A 201 0.19 -18.03 -0.45
C THR A 201 0.83 -17.62 -1.77
N THR A 202 0.04 -17.52 -2.85
CA THR A 202 0.54 -17.24 -4.22
C THR A 202 0.15 -15.87 -4.74
N ILE A 203 -0.73 -15.13 -4.05
CA ILE A 203 -1.20 -13.80 -4.45
C ILE A 203 -0.07 -12.78 -4.69
N ASP A 204 1.09 -12.97 -4.07
CA ASP A 204 2.26 -12.10 -4.22
C ASP A 204 3.17 -12.48 -5.41
N ASP A 205 3.01 -13.66 -6.00
CA ASP A 205 3.81 -14.14 -7.14
C ASP A 205 3.30 -13.50 -8.46
N PRO A 206 4.12 -12.72 -9.19
CA PRO A 206 3.74 -12.12 -10.47
C PRO A 206 3.24 -13.14 -11.51
N SER A 207 3.69 -14.38 -11.46
CA SER A 207 3.30 -15.45 -12.37
C SER A 207 1.98 -16.14 -11.99
N ALA A 208 1.51 -15.96 -10.75
CA ALA A 208 0.25 -16.54 -10.30
C ALA A 208 -0.94 -15.96 -11.07
N LYS A 209 -1.90 -16.83 -11.40
CA LYS A 209 -3.14 -16.47 -12.10
C LYS A 209 -4.32 -16.64 -11.15
N PRO A 210 -5.36 -15.80 -11.27
CA PRO A 210 -6.56 -15.97 -10.46
C PRO A 210 -7.25 -17.27 -10.86
N GLU A 211 -7.72 -18.02 -9.87
CA GLU A 211 -8.68 -19.10 -10.05
C GLU A 211 -10.02 -18.46 -10.39
N ALA A 212 -10.26 -18.30 -11.69
CA ALA A 212 -11.56 -17.87 -12.19
C ALA A 212 -12.42 -19.12 -12.34
N ASP A 213 -13.55 -19.18 -11.63
CA ASP A 213 -14.70 -19.92 -12.14
C ASP A 213 -15.01 -19.30 -13.51
N GLU A 214 -14.78 -20.03 -14.59
CA GLU A 214 -15.35 -19.65 -15.87
C GLU A 214 -16.85 -19.44 -15.62
N PRO A 215 -17.44 -18.29 -15.98
CA PRO A 215 -18.87 -18.10 -15.85
C PRO A 215 -19.53 -19.12 -16.78
N GLN A 216 -19.85 -20.29 -16.24
CA GLN A 216 -20.70 -21.24 -16.92
C GLN A 216 -22.01 -20.49 -17.10
N THR A 217 -22.33 -20.16 -18.34
CA THR A 217 -23.69 -19.79 -18.73
C THR A 217 -24.54 -21.04 -18.54
N LEU A 218 -24.95 -21.27 -17.29
CA LEU A 218 -25.82 -22.36 -16.94
C LEU A 218 -27.11 -22.19 -17.74
N ASN A 219 -27.43 -23.18 -18.58
CA ASN A 219 -28.72 -23.19 -19.24
C ASN A 219 -29.82 -23.25 -18.16
N ARG A 220 -31.02 -22.78 -18.50
CA ARG A 220 -32.19 -22.70 -17.61
C ARG A 220 -32.42 -24.01 -16.83
N ASP A 221 -32.17 -25.16 -17.45
CA ASP A 221 -32.35 -26.48 -16.85
C ASP A 221 -31.26 -26.82 -15.83
N GLN A 222 -30.01 -26.43 -16.08
CA GLN A 222 -28.91 -26.59 -15.12
C GLN A 222 -29.13 -25.70 -13.89
N LEU A 223 -29.55 -24.45 -14.11
CA LEU A 223 -29.90 -23.54 -13.02
C LEU A 223 -31.09 -24.05 -12.19
N ALA A 224 -32.08 -24.66 -12.84
CA ALA A 224 -33.21 -25.28 -12.15
C ALA A 224 -32.78 -26.53 -11.33
N ALA A 225 -31.83 -27.32 -11.83
CA ALA A 225 -31.29 -28.47 -11.12
C ALA A 225 -30.51 -28.05 -9.87
N ILE A 226 -29.65 -27.04 -9.96
CA ILE A 226 -28.89 -26.51 -8.81
C ILE A 226 -29.85 -25.96 -7.75
N ARG A 227 -30.80 -25.11 -8.15
CA ARG A 227 -31.82 -24.58 -7.23
C ARG A 227 -32.62 -25.68 -6.53
N ARG A 228 -32.92 -26.77 -7.23
CA ARG A 228 -33.59 -27.92 -6.63
C ARG A 228 -32.71 -28.61 -5.60
N ALA A 229 -31.44 -28.84 -5.91
CA ALA A 229 -30.48 -29.45 -5.00
C ALA A 229 -30.28 -28.59 -3.73
N ASP A 230 -30.23 -27.27 -3.86
CA ASP A 230 -30.14 -26.35 -2.72
C ASP A 230 -31.40 -26.42 -1.82
N VAL A 231 -32.59 -26.50 -2.43
CA VAL A 231 -33.85 -26.68 -1.69
C VAL A 231 -33.88 -28.04 -0.99
N GLU A 232 -33.45 -29.11 -1.65
CA GLU A 232 -33.37 -30.46 -1.08
C GLU A 232 -32.42 -30.52 0.12
N HIS A 233 -31.24 -29.92 -0.02
CA HIS A 233 -30.26 -29.85 1.05
C HIS A 233 -30.84 -29.14 2.28
N LEU A 234 -31.45 -27.96 2.10
CA LEU A 234 -32.01 -27.18 3.22
C LEU A 234 -33.26 -27.83 3.82
N ASP A 235 -34.12 -28.48 3.02
CA ASP A 235 -35.27 -29.26 3.52
C ASP A 235 -34.80 -30.47 4.34
N GLY A 236 -33.70 -31.12 3.93
CA GLY A 236 -33.07 -32.21 4.68
C GLY A 236 -32.58 -31.81 6.07
N PHE A 237 -32.25 -30.53 6.28
CA PHE A 237 -31.94 -29.96 7.61
C PHE A 237 -33.18 -29.45 8.37
N GLY A 238 -34.39 -29.66 7.85
CA GLY A 238 -35.65 -29.24 8.49
C GLY A 238 -35.89 -27.73 8.47
N VAL A 239 -35.25 -26.99 7.56
CA VAL A 239 -35.46 -25.54 7.43
C VAL A 239 -36.87 -25.27 6.87
N SER A 240 -37.57 -24.27 7.39
CA SER A 240 -38.93 -23.95 6.91
C SER A 240 -38.92 -23.43 5.47
N VAL A 241 -40.03 -23.64 4.76
CA VAL A 241 -40.15 -23.24 3.35
C VAL A 241 -39.99 -21.73 3.15
N GLU A 242 -40.51 -20.91 4.06
CA GLU A 242 -40.35 -19.45 4.01
C GLU A 242 -38.88 -19.05 4.15
N GLU A 243 -38.14 -19.70 5.06
CA GLU A 243 -36.74 -19.43 5.30
C GLU A 243 -35.86 -19.90 4.15
N ILE A 244 -36.17 -21.05 3.54
CA ILE A 244 -35.49 -21.52 2.31
C ILE A 244 -35.71 -20.54 1.16
N ALA A 245 -36.96 -20.11 0.94
CA ALA A 245 -37.31 -19.14 -0.11
C ALA A 245 -36.56 -17.82 0.07
N ARG A 246 -36.49 -17.32 1.31
CA ARG A 246 -35.75 -16.11 1.67
C ARG A 246 -34.24 -16.25 1.44
N ARG A 247 -33.63 -17.37 1.84
CA ARG A 247 -32.19 -17.62 1.68
C ARG A 247 -31.77 -17.75 0.22
N LEU A 248 -32.57 -18.44 -0.59
CA LEU A 248 -32.26 -18.70 -2.00
C LEU A 248 -32.80 -17.61 -2.94
N GLY A 249 -33.54 -16.63 -2.43
CA GLY A 249 -34.16 -15.57 -3.24
C GLY A 249 -35.20 -16.12 -4.24
N MET A 250 -35.89 -17.19 -3.87
CA MET A 250 -36.89 -17.87 -4.71
C MET A 250 -38.30 -17.52 -4.28
N ALA A 251 -39.26 -17.61 -5.21
CA ALA A 251 -40.67 -17.51 -4.86
C ALA A 251 -41.07 -18.67 -3.94
N GLU A 252 -41.72 -18.36 -2.82
CA GLU A 252 -42.13 -19.35 -1.82
C GLU A 252 -43.01 -20.47 -2.42
N SER A 253 -43.85 -20.13 -3.39
CA SER A 253 -44.66 -21.09 -4.16
C SER A 253 -43.81 -22.13 -4.91
N THR A 254 -42.65 -21.72 -5.42
CA THR A 254 -41.72 -22.60 -6.13
C THR A 254 -41.03 -23.56 -5.16
N VAL A 255 -40.60 -23.07 -4.00
CA VAL A 255 -40.00 -23.90 -2.96
C VAL A 255 -41.02 -24.89 -2.38
N LYS A 256 -42.25 -24.43 -2.09
CA LYS A 256 -43.37 -25.31 -1.67
C LYS A 256 -43.60 -26.46 -2.66
N GLY A 257 -43.56 -26.17 -3.96
CA GLY A 257 -43.69 -27.17 -5.02
C GLY A 257 -42.56 -28.20 -5.00
N ILE A 258 -41.30 -27.74 -4.92
CA ILE A 258 -40.12 -28.62 -4.89
C ILE A 258 -40.12 -29.50 -3.64
N VAL A 259 -40.36 -28.93 -2.46
CA VAL A 259 -40.41 -29.67 -1.18
C VAL A 259 -41.52 -30.72 -1.19
N LYS A 260 -42.70 -30.38 -1.73
CA LYS A 260 -43.80 -31.34 -1.90
C LYS A 260 -43.38 -32.52 -2.79
N GLU A 261 -42.70 -32.26 -3.90
CA GLU A 261 -42.22 -33.30 -4.81
C GLU A 261 -41.13 -34.18 -4.17
N LEU A 262 -40.21 -33.59 -3.40
CA LEU A 262 -39.16 -34.33 -2.68
C LEU A 262 -39.74 -35.25 -1.62
N ARG A 263 -40.70 -34.74 -0.81
CA ARG A 263 -41.36 -35.53 0.26
C ARG A 263 -42.33 -36.58 -0.28
N ALA A 264 -42.90 -36.37 -1.46
CA ALA A 264 -43.79 -37.32 -2.12
C ALA A 264 -43.04 -38.42 -2.90
N GLY A 265 -41.73 -38.27 -3.14
CA GLY A 265 -40.91 -39.24 -3.89
C GLY A 265 -41.19 -39.27 -5.40
N GLU A 266 -42.02 -38.37 -5.94
CA GLU A 266 -42.44 -38.35 -7.34
C GLU A 266 -41.94 -37.08 -8.05
N ARG A 267 -41.07 -37.26 -9.06
CA ARG A 267 -40.64 -36.17 -9.94
C ARG A 267 -41.76 -35.89 -10.95
N ARG A 268 -42.38 -34.71 -10.90
CA ARG A 268 -43.37 -34.30 -11.91
C ARG A 268 -42.72 -34.17 -13.29
N ASP A 269 -43.13 -35.01 -14.22
CA ASP A 269 -42.78 -34.91 -15.63
C ASP A 269 -43.55 -33.75 -16.27
N ARG A 270 -42.84 -32.66 -16.57
CA ARG A 270 -43.43 -31.46 -17.18
C ARG A 270 -43.78 -31.65 -18.66
N SER A 271 -43.42 -32.78 -19.28
CA SER A 271 -43.82 -33.10 -20.66
C SER A 271 -45.30 -33.49 -20.79
N LYS A 272 -45.97 -33.88 -19.69
CA LYS A 272 -47.38 -34.30 -19.70
C LYS A 272 -48.41 -33.17 -19.51
N ALA A 273 -47.98 -31.93 -19.29
CA ALA A 273 -48.90 -30.80 -19.06
C ALA A 273 -49.16 -29.94 -20.32
N ALA A 274 -48.65 -30.36 -21.49
CA ALA A 274 -48.82 -29.68 -22.77
C ALA A 274 -49.34 -30.65 -23.87
N ALA A 275 -50.33 -31.48 -23.53
CA ALA A 275 -51.14 -32.24 -24.47
C ALA A 275 -52.62 -31.98 -24.16
#